data_AF-A0A6F9ZLR7-F1
#
_entry.id   AF-A0A6F9ZLR7-F1
#
_cell.length_a   1.000
_cell.length_b   1.000
_cell.length_c   1.000
_cell.angle_alpha   90.00
_cell.angle_beta   90.00
_cell.angle_gamma   90.00
#
_symmetry.space_group_name_H-M   'P 1'
#
loop_
_entity.id
_entity.type
_entity.pdbx_description
1 polymer ?
#
loop_
_entity_poly.entity_id
_entity_poly.type
_entity_poly.pdbx_seq_one_letter_code
_entity_poly.pdbx_strand_id
1 'polypeptide(L)'
;MEDNRSLVGNDSVPSLKPIIITYVDPLAVIPKFVELLNSIPIIEKGNLTVLEVANKERYEGPLHRINIKACGWVGKKVSNERARSVVSYFPAFERKDLRPKSEGDYFDDFIPKNPNTNVKDFAVSLIQGILKFLDICNIKDGNRRYTRKSLLQVLTSCHLKDVFLNKIMCWSMDLVKSKMPDDITTVKNQIYEFIKNSIMPIFEKNVVEDAKSFFNTIGEDNKDVEIIKHGNVFHGEGIDIEVATVHSVKGETHAATLYLETSYFGKHESEYIREQFKGIPYTGTDKRVLQCLRIIYVGASRPRYLLCMAMQKDRFDSIDCPAMRDIWEVVEA
;
A
#
# COMPACT_ATOMS: atom_id res chain seq x y z
N MET A 1 -24.95 -5.31 -10.63
CA MET A 1 -24.55 -4.37 -9.57
C MET A 1 -25.67 -4.45 -8.55
N GLU A 2 -25.39 -4.92 -7.34
CA GLU A 2 -26.40 -4.93 -6.28
C GLU A 2 -26.85 -3.48 -6.01
N ASP A 3 -28.14 -3.31 -5.69
CA ASP A 3 -28.68 -2.01 -5.30
C ASP A 3 -28.16 -1.69 -3.90
N ASN A 4 -27.21 -0.76 -3.81
CA ASN A 4 -26.59 -0.36 -2.56
C ASN A 4 -27.58 0.31 -1.57
N ARG A 5 -28.83 0.61 -1.97
CA ARG A 5 -29.85 1.16 -1.07
C ARG A 5 -30.23 0.22 0.08
N SER A 6 -29.99 -1.10 -0.07
CA SER A 6 -30.22 -2.09 0.99
C SER A 6 -29.01 -2.32 1.90
N LEU A 7 -27.86 -1.69 1.62
CA LEU A 7 -26.69 -1.80 2.50
C LEU A 7 -26.96 -1.02 3.78
N VAL A 8 -27.14 -1.76 4.86
CA VAL A 8 -27.24 -1.23 6.22
C VAL A 8 -25.95 -1.54 6.97
N GLY A 9 -25.62 -0.69 7.95
CA GLY A 9 -24.55 -0.96 8.89
C GLY A 9 -24.81 -2.27 9.64
N ASN A 10 -23.76 -2.88 10.18
CA ASN A 10 -23.93 -4.03 11.04
C ASN A 10 -24.29 -3.56 12.45
N ASP A 11 -25.56 -3.64 12.83
CA ASP A 11 -26.07 -3.20 14.14
C ASP A 11 -25.41 -3.91 15.33
N SER A 12 -24.75 -5.04 15.13
CA SER A 12 -23.96 -5.71 16.17
C SER A 12 -22.60 -5.04 16.47
N VAL A 13 -22.16 -4.11 15.61
CA VAL A 13 -20.94 -3.35 15.79
C VAL A 13 -21.33 -1.97 16.33
N PRO A 14 -20.87 -1.57 17.53
CA PRO A 14 -21.13 -0.25 18.08
C PRO A 14 -20.27 0.79 17.38
N SER A 15 -20.63 1.13 16.14
CA SER A 15 -19.96 2.13 15.33
C SER A 15 -20.40 3.52 15.73
N LEU A 16 -19.43 4.41 15.94
CA LEU A 16 -19.67 5.81 16.30
C LEU A 16 -19.99 6.63 15.04
N LYS A 17 -20.68 7.76 15.24
CA LYS A 17 -20.91 8.74 14.17
C LYS A 17 -19.56 9.22 13.62
N PRO A 18 -19.37 9.25 12.29
CA PRO A 18 -18.08 9.60 11.71
C PRO A 18 -17.77 11.09 11.91
N ILE A 19 -16.48 11.42 11.95
CA ILE A 19 -16.00 12.77 12.30
C ILE A 19 -15.23 13.38 11.12
N ILE A 20 -15.49 14.64 10.82
CA ILE A 20 -14.63 15.46 9.97
C ILE A 20 -13.73 16.31 10.85
N ILE A 21 -12.42 16.14 10.67
CA ILE A 21 -11.38 16.95 11.29
C ILE A 21 -11.03 18.05 10.28
N THR A 22 -11.56 19.25 10.53
CA THR A 22 -11.20 20.43 9.73
C THR A 22 -9.85 20.98 10.18
N TYR A 23 -9.03 21.45 9.23
CA TYR A 23 -7.68 21.91 9.57
C TYR A 23 -7.22 23.08 8.69
N VAL A 24 -6.33 23.91 9.25
CA VAL A 24 -5.53 24.89 8.50
C VAL A 24 -4.12 24.32 8.26
N ASP A 25 -3.47 23.86 9.33
CA ASP A 25 -2.19 23.14 9.27
C ASP A 25 -2.41 21.62 9.19
N PRO A 26 -1.98 20.93 8.12
CA PRO A 26 -2.11 19.49 8.03
C PRO A 26 -1.36 18.71 9.13
N LEU A 27 -0.32 19.30 9.76
CA LEU A 27 0.41 18.63 10.83
C LEU A 27 -0.39 18.51 12.14
N ALA A 28 -1.43 19.32 12.33
CA ALA A 28 -2.30 19.26 13.50
C ALA A 28 -3.30 18.09 13.46
N VAL A 29 -3.53 17.49 12.29
CA VAL A 29 -4.60 16.51 12.07
C VAL A 29 -4.36 15.20 12.83
N ILE A 30 -3.15 14.63 12.76
CA ILE A 30 -2.85 13.36 13.45
C ILE A 30 -2.89 13.56 14.98
N PRO A 31 -2.30 14.63 15.56
CA PRO A 31 -2.49 14.97 16.96
C PRO A 31 -3.96 15.09 17.36
N LYS A 32 -4.79 15.78 16.56
CA LYS A 32 -6.22 15.88 16.85
C LYS A 32 -6.93 14.52 16.82
N PHE A 33 -6.55 13.66 15.88
CA PHE A 33 -7.07 12.30 15.84
C PHE A 33 -6.68 11.48 17.07
N VAL A 34 -5.46 11.64 17.61
CA VAL A 34 -5.04 11.02 18.87
C VAL A 34 -5.89 11.50 20.04
N GLU A 35 -6.19 12.80 20.14
CA GLU A 35 -7.08 13.35 21.16
C GLU A 35 -8.46 12.67 21.11
N LEU A 36 -9.07 12.59 19.92
CA LEU A 36 -10.37 11.95 19.74
C LEU A 36 -10.38 10.46 20.14
N LEU A 37 -9.32 9.73 19.82
CA LEU A 37 -9.19 8.32 20.18
C LEU A 37 -9.13 8.10 21.70
N ASN A 38 -8.55 9.06 22.42
CA ASN A 38 -8.46 9.05 23.89
C ASN A 38 -9.72 9.59 24.57
N SER A 39 -10.50 10.45 23.91
CA SER A 39 -11.61 11.13 24.56
C SER A 39 -12.98 10.48 24.30
N ILE A 40 -13.15 9.78 23.18
CA ILE A 40 -14.45 9.26 22.77
C ILE A 40 -14.66 7.85 23.34
N PRO A 41 -15.66 7.64 24.22
CA PRO A 41 -16.00 6.31 24.72
C PRO A 41 -16.92 5.55 23.76
N ILE A 42 -16.84 4.22 23.81
CA ILE A 42 -17.81 3.30 23.20
C ILE A 42 -18.63 2.70 24.35
N ILE A 43 -19.86 3.18 24.51
CA ILE A 43 -20.73 2.87 25.66
C ILE A 43 -20.95 1.36 25.79
N GLU A 44 -21.23 0.69 24.67
CA GLU A 44 -21.50 -0.74 24.56
C GLU A 44 -20.26 -1.61 24.86
N LYS A 45 -19.08 -1.02 24.92
CA LYS A 45 -17.81 -1.69 25.29
C LYS A 45 -17.41 -1.40 26.74
N GLY A 46 -18.36 -1.00 27.58
CA GLY A 46 -18.10 -0.69 28.99
C GLY A 46 -17.53 0.71 29.18
N ASN A 47 -17.90 1.64 28.30
CA ASN A 47 -17.44 3.04 28.31
C ASN A 47 -15.92 3.20 28.14
N LEU A 48 -15.26 2.20 27.56
CA LEU A 48 -13.87 2.26 27.15
C LEU A 48 -13.71 3.21 25.96
N THR A 49 -12.63 3.96 25.95
CA THR A 49 -12.24 4.83 24.83
C THR A 49 -11.96 4.01 23.57
N VAL A 50 -12.05 4.65 22.39
CA VAL A 50 -11.70 3.98 21.13
C VAL A 50 -10.27 3.42 21.18
N LEU A 51 -9.33 4.15 21.80
CA LEU A 51 -7.95 3.69 21.99
C LEU A 51 -7.86 2.45 22.89
N GLU A 52 -8.55 2.44 24.04
CA GLU A 52 -8.54 1.28 24.95
C GLU A 52 -9.13 0.03 24.28
N VAL A 53 -10.22 0.18 23.54
CA VAL A 53 -10.81 -0.92 22.77
C VAL A 53 -9.84 -1.41 21.69
N ALA A 54 -9.22 -0.49 20.93
CA ALA A 54 -8.25 -0.84 19.90
C ALA A 54 -7.03 -1.58 20.48
N ASN A 55 -6.49 -1.09 21.59
CA ASN A 55 -5.36 -1.72 22.29
C ASN A 55 -5.74 -3.11 22.81
N LYS A 56 -6.91 -3.27 23.44
CA LYS A 56 -7.39 -4.57 23.90
C LYS A 56 -7.47 -5.58 22.75
N GLU A 57 -8.07 -5.20 21.62
CA GLU A 57 -8.16 -6.07 20.44
C GLU A 57 -6.79 -6.39 19.83
N ARG A 58 -5.85 -5.44 19.87
CA ARG A 58 -4.46 -5.67 19.45
C ARG A 58 -3.81 -6.73 20.35
N TYR A 59 -3.97 -6.64 21.67
CA TYR A 59 -3.39 -7.62 22.60
C TYR A 59 -4.07 -9.00 22.55
N GLU A 60 -5.36 -9.06 22.23
CA GLU A 60 -6.07 -10.33 22.05
C GLU A 60 -5.75 -11.01 20.70
N GLY A 61 -5.38 -10.23 19.69
CA GLY A 61 -5.04 -10.75 18.36
C GLY A 61 -3.69 -11.49 18.34
N PRO A 62 -3.58 -12.65 17.67
CA PRO A 62 -2.37 -13.49 17.69
C PRO A 62 -1.12 -12.85 17.08
N LEU A 63 -1.29 -11.75 16.34
CA LEU A 63 -0.21 -11.06 15.65
C LEU A 63 0.04 -9.64 16.19
N HIS A 64 -0.72 -9.20 17.20
CA HIS A 64 -0.62 -7.87 17.82
C HIS A 64 -0.47 -6.70 16.83
N ARG A 65 -1.16 -6.80 15.69
CA ARG A 65 -1.07 -5.83 14.60
C ARG A 65 -1.67 -4.50 15.02
N ILE A 66 -1.02 -3.41 14.62
CA ILE A 66 -1.57 -2.06 14.71
C ILE A 66 -2.89 -2.03 13.94
N ASN A 67 -3.98 -1.71 14.64
CA ASN A 67 -5.35 -1.68 14.11
C ASN A 67 -5.94 -0.26 14.08
N ILE A 68 -5.14 0.77 14.36
CA ILE A 68 -5.47 2.18 14.14
C ILE A 68 -4.61 2.67 12.98
N LYS A 69 -5.23 3.23 11.94
CA LYS A 69 -4.50 3.68 10.74
C LYS A 69 -4.90 5.07 10.27
N ALA A 70 -3.94 5.80 9.74
CA ALA A 70 -4.17 7.01 8.94
C ALA A 70 -3.85 6.70 7.48
N CYS A 71 -4.78 6.90 6.55
CA CYS A 71 -4.53 6.61 5.15
C CYS A 71 -5.07 7.67 4.18
N GLY A 72 -4.29 7.95 3.14
CA GLY A 72 -4.68 8.84 2.04
C GLY A 72 -4.50 8.17 0.68
N TRP A 73 -5.10 8.73 -0.37
CA TRP A 73 -4.95 8.16 -1.72
C TRP A 73 -3.53 8.37 -2.25
N VAL A 74 -3.04 9.61 -2.21
CA VAL A 74 -1.74 9.99 -2.78
C VAL A 74 -0.67 10.05 -1.69
N GLY A 75 0.33 9.16 -1.79
CA GLY A 75 1.43 9.08 -0.81
C GLY A 75 2.70 9.90 -1.13
N LYS A 76 2.82 10.53 -2.30
CA LYS A 76 4.06 11.22 -2.72
C LYS A 76 4.01 12.72 -2.43
N LYS A 77 5.18 13.36 -2.28
CA LYS A 77 5.28 14.83 -2.24
C LYS A 77 4.76 15.43 -3.55
N VAL A 78 3.84 16.39 -3.46
CA VAL A 78 3.30 17.11 -4.62
C VAL A 78 4.12 18.37 -4.83
N SER A 79 4.39 18.75 -6.08
CA SER A 79 5.19 19.94 -6.42
C SER A 79 4.46 21.26 -6.13
N ASN A 80 3.14 21.22 -5.97
CA ASN A 80 2.31 22.37 -5.67
C ASN A 80 1.99 22.41 -4.17
N GLU A 81 2.34 23.50 -3.50
CA GLU A 81 2.09 23.70 -2.06
C GLU A 81 0.61 23.69 -1.66
N ARG A 82 -0.31 23.96 -2.60
CA ARG A 82 -1.76 23.84 -2.36
C ARG A 82 -2.28 22.42 -2.48
N ALA A 83 -1.53 21.52 -3.09
CA ALA A 83 -1.92 20.12 -3.19
C ALA A 83 -1.53 19.36 -1.91
N ARG A 84 -2.40 18.45 -1.49
CA ARG A 84 -2.17 17.61 -0.30
C ARG A 84 -1.80 16.18 -0.68
N SER A 85 -0.97 15.56 0.13
CA SER A 85 -0.68 14.12 0.08
C SER A 85 -0.46 13.59 1.49
N VAL A 86 -0.28 12.29 1.66
CA VAL A 86 0.03 11.71 2.99
C VAL A 86 1.24 12.38 3.64
N VAL A 87 2.27 12.73 2.85
CA VAL A 87 3.47 13.45 3.32
C VAL A 87 3.15 14.83 3.88
N SER A 88 2.05 15.46 3.45
CA SER A 88 1.61 16.76 4.01
C SER A 88 1.20 16.65 5.48
N TYR A 89 0.65 15.52 5.91
CA TYR A 89 0.19 15.28 7.29
C TYR A 89 1.23 14.57 8.13
N PHE A 90 2.07 13.75 7.49
CA PHE A 90 3.16 13.02 8.13
C PHE A 90 4.42 13.12 7.26
N PRO A 91 5.28 14.14 7.47
CA PRO A 91 6.46 14.38 6.64
C PRO A 91 7.46 13.22 6.60
N ALA A 92 7.50 12.42 7.67
CA ALA A 92 8.29 11.20 7.77
C ALA A 92 7.69 10.01 7.00
N PHE A 93 6.57 10.19 6.29
CA PHE A 93 5.97 9.14 5.48
C PHE A 93 6.89 8.75 4.33
N GLU A 94 7.41 7.54 4.39
CA GLU A 94 8.09 6.89 3.29
C GLU A 94 7.08 5.99 2.60
N ARG A 95 6.83 6.17 1.31
CA ARG A 95 6.03 5.17 0.62
C ARG A 95 6.76 3.83 0.79
N LYS A 96 6.08 2.83 1.38
CA LYS A 96 6.41 1.41 1.13
C LYS A 96 6.26 1.23 -0.37
N ASP A 97 7.24 1.68 -1.13
CA ASP A 97 7.48 1.11 -2.43
C ASP A 97 7.58 -0.38 -2.13
N LEU A 98 6.90 -1.21 -2.92
CA LEU A 98 7.09 -2.65 -2.89
C LEU A 98 8.54 -2.89 -3.29
N ARG A 99 9.45 -2.69 -2.33
CA ARG A 99 10.85 -2.28 -2.55
C ARG A 99 10.94 -1.01 -3.40
N PRO A 100 12.02 -0.21 -3.34
CA PRO A 100 12.33 0.65 -4.46
C PRO A 100 12.12 -0.14 -5.76
N LYS A 101 11.84 0.53 -6.88
CA LYS A 101 12.32 0.00 -8.15
C LYS A 101 13.84 -0.14 -7.96
N SER A 102 14.29 -1.25 -7.38
CA SER A 102 15.70 -1.55 -7.35
C SER A 102 15.99 -1.81 -8.81
N GLU A 103 16.61 -0.82 -9.43
CA GLU A 103 17.82 -1.12 -10.16
C GLU A 103 18.76 -1.79 -9.17
N GLY A 104 18.46 -3.03 -8.76
CA GLY A 104 19.41 -3.82 -7.99
C GLY A 104 20.65 -3.90 -8.86
N ASP A 105 21.78 -3.59 -8.25
CA ASP A 105 23.06 -3.66 -8.93
C ASP A 105 23.46 -5.13 -9.14
N TYR A 106 22.85 -6.04 -8.35
CA TYR A 106 23.08 -7.47 -8.41
C TYR A 106 21.77 -8.27 -8.40
N PHE A 107 21.81 -9.51 -8.90
CA PHE A 107 20.65 -10.40 -8.88
C PHE A 107 20.23 -10.78 -7.44
N ASP A 108 21.17 -10.76 -6.48
CA ASP A 108 20.93 -11.08 -5.07
C ASP A 108 19.98 -10.08 -4.38
N ASP A 109 19.91 -8.85 -4.89
CA ASP A 109 18.96 -7.84 -4.42
C ASP A 109 17.49 -8.24 -4.68
N PHE A 110 17.29 -9.20 -5.59
CA PHE A 110 16.00 -9.78 -5.93
C PHE A 110 15.72 -11.11 -5.22
N ILE A 111 16.56 -11.54 -4.28
CA ILE A 111 16.32 -12.71 -3.43
C ILE A 111 15.95 -12.21 -2.02
N PRO A 112 14.68 -12.32 -1.59
CA PRO A 112 14.27 -11.88 -0.26
C PRO A 112 15.08 -12.56 0.86
N LYS A 113 15.65 -11.76 1.78
CA LYS A 113 16.45 -12.24 2.92
C LYS A 113 15.63 -12.48 4.21
N ASN A 114 14.34 -12.16 4.22
CA ASN A 114 13.50 -12.21 5.43
C ASN A 114 12.80 -13.58 5.60
N PRO A 115 12.93 -14.25 6.76
CA PRO A 115 12.34 -15.58 7.02
C PRO A 115 10.80 -15.62 7.01
N ASN A 116 10.10 -14.48 7.15
CA ASN A 116 8.63 -14.40 7.13
C ASN A 116 8.03 -14.10 5.76
N THR A 117 8.84 -14.15 4.70
CA THR A 117 8.41 -13.82 3.33
C THR A 117 7.64 -14.98 2.70
N ASN A 118 6.47 -14.72 2.11
CA ASN A 118 5.69 -15.77 1.45
C ASN A 118 6.37 -16.22 0.14
N VAL A 119 6.24 -17.50 -0.23
CA VAL A 119 6.66 -18.05 -1.53
C VAL A 119 6.22 -17.16 -2.71
N LYS A 120 5.03 -16.56 -2.64
CA LYS A 120 4.53 -15.63 -3.68
C LYS A 120 5.42 -14.39 -3.84
N ASP A 121 5.98 -13.87 -2.75
CA ASP A 121 6.84 -12.69 -2.78
C ASP A 121 8.22 -13.02 -3.36
N PHE A 122 8.74 -14.23 -3.10
CA PHE A 122 9.92 -14.76 -3.80
C PHE A 122 9.65 -14.86 -5.31
N ALA A 123 8.54 -15.46 -5.72
CA ALA A 123 8.20 -15.60 -7.13
C ALA A 123 8.11 -14.25 -7.86
N VAL A 124 7.47 -13.25 -7.23
CA VAL A 124 7.39 -11.88 -7.76
C VAL A 124 8.78 -11.27 -7.89
N SER A 125 9.62 -11.43 -6.87
CA SER A 125 10.97 -10.88 -6.81
C SER A 125 11.90 -11.48 -7.86
N LEU A 126 11.91 -12.80 -8.01
CA LEU A 126 12.69 -13.50 -9.04
C LEU A 126 12.30 -13.05 -10.44
N ILE A 127 11.00 -12.91 -10.72
CA ILE A 127 10.53 -12.39 -12.02
C ILE A 127 11.07 -10.97 -12.26
N GLN A 128 11.13 -10.11 -11.24
CA GLN A 128 11.69 -8.76 -11.39
C GLN A 128 13.19 -8.78 -11.71
N GLY A 129 13.96 -9.64 -11.05
CA GLY A 129 15.39 -9.84 -11.34
C GLY A 129 15.61 -10.32 -12.77
N ILE A 130 14.82 -11.30 -13.24
CA ILE A 130 14.88 -11.78 -14.62
C ILE A 130 14.52 -10.67 -15.61
N LEU A 131 13.49 -9.87 -15.33
CA LEU A 131 13.15 -8.73 -16.18
C LEU A 131 14.27 -7.69 -16.24
N LYS A 132 15.10 -7.56 -15.19
CA LYS A 132 16.23 -6.60 -15.17
C LYS A 132 17.37 -7.15 -16.01
N PHE A 133 17.67 -8.44 -15.85
CA PHE A 133 18.62 -9.16 -16.69
C PHE A 133 18.30 -9.00 -18.18
N LEU A 134 17.03 -9.18 -18.57
CA LEU A 134 16.59 -9.00 -19.95
C LEU A 134 16.80 -7.55 -20.44
N ASP A 135 16.52 -6.56 -19.60
CA ASP A 135 16.73 -5.15 -19.93
C ASP A 135 18.22 -4.82 -20.15
N ILE A 136 19.11 -5.38 -19.33
CA ILE A 136 20.57 -5.26 -19.48
C ILE A 136 21.03 -5.90 -20.81
N CYS A 137 20.44 -7.03 -21.21
CA CYS A 137 20.63 -7.63 -22.53
C CYS A 137 19.94 -6.85 -23.68
N ASN A 138 19.38 -5.67 -23.39
CA ASN A 138 18.62 -4.83 -24.32
C ASN A 138 17.42 -5.57 -24.95
N ILE A 139 16.81 -6.51 -24.23
CA ILE A 139 15.58 -7.21 -24.63
C ILE A 139 14.39 -6.38 -24.12
N LYS A 140 13.70 -5.72 -25.05
CA LYS A 140 12.66 -4.72 -24.77
C LYS A 140 11.39 -4.99 -25.55
N ASP A 141 10.26 -4.56 -24.98
CA ASP A 141 8.94 -4.53 -25.59
C ASP A 141 8.78 -3.19 -26.31
N GLY A 142 9.27 -3.13 -27.56
CA GLY A 142 9.49 -1.88 -28.29
C GLY A 142 10.51 -1.01 -27.58
N ASN A 143 10.13 0.21 -27.18
CA ASN A 143 11.00 1.14 -26.47
C ASN A 143 10.95 1.00 -24.93
N ARG A 144 10.23 -0.01 -24.41
CA ARG A 144 10.01 -0.17 -22.96
C ARG A 144 10.56 -1.49 -22.48
N ARG A 145 11.02 -1.53 -21.22
CA ARG A 145 11.35 -2.79 -20.54
C ARG A 145 10.11 -3.69 -20.46
N TYR A 146 10.31 -5.00 -20.60
CA TYR A 146 9.26 -5.97 -20.40
C TYR A 146 8.63 -5.84 -19.01
N THR A 147 7.31 -5.99 -18.95
CA THR A 147 6.59 -6.20 -17.70
C THR A 147 6.36 -7.69 -17.51
N ARG A 148 5.99 -8.12 -16.30
CA ARG A 148 5.55 -9.52 -16.08
C ARG A 148 4.46 -9.92 -17.07
N LYS A 149 3.49 -9.05 -17.34
CA LYS A 149 2.39 -9.33 -18.27
C LYS A 149 2.91 -9.52 -19.70
N SER A 150 3.72 -8.59 -20.21
CA SER A 150 4.20 -8.67 -21.59
C SER A 150 5.23 -9.78 -21.80
N LEU A 151 6.09 -10.07 -20.81
CA LEU A 151 6.97 -11.24 -20.87
C LEU A 151 6.17 -12.54 -20.92
N LEU A 152 5.18 -12.71 -20.03
CA LEU A 152 4.34 -13.92 -20.03
C LEU A 152 3.53 -14.07 -21.33
N GLN A 153 3.16 -12.97 -21.98
CA GLN A 153 2.52 -13.02 -23.29
C GLN A 153 3.46 -13.58 -24.36
N VAL A 154 4.71 -13.09 -24.43
CA VAL A 154 5.74 -13.63 -25.35
C VAL A 154 5.98 -15.11 -25.07
N LEU A 155 6.17 -15.48 -23.79
CA LEU A 155 6.39 -16.88 -23.41
C LEU A 155 5.17 -17.78 -23.70
N THR A 156 3.96 -17.22 -23.77
CA THR A 156 2.76 -17.96 -24.18
C THR A 156 2.84 -18.30 -25.67
N SER A 157 3.22 -17.33 -26.51
CA SER A 157 3.38 -17.52 -27.95
C SER A 157 4.45 -18.56 -28.31
N CYS A 158 5.41 -18.81 -27.42
CA CYS A 158 6.47 -19.81 -27.59
C CYS A 158 6.29 -21.06 -26.70
N HIS A 159 5.09 -21.28 -26.12
CA HIS A 159 4.76 -22.43 -25.26
C HIS A 159 5.67 -22.64 -24.02
N LEU A 160 6.43 -21.61 -23.61
CA LEU A 160 7.38 -21.65 -22.49
C LEU A 160 6.81 -21.08 -21.18
N LYS A 161 5.61 -20.48 -21.22
CA LYS A 161 4.99 -19.83 -20.06
C LYS A 161 4.83 -20.76 -18.85
N ASP A 162 4.27 -21.95 -19.05
CA ASP A 162 3.96 -22.84 -17.93
C ASP A 162 5.24 -23.45 -17.34
N VAL A 163 6.23 -23.75 -18.19
CA VAL A 163 7.57 -24.18 -17.77
C VAL A 163 8.24 -23.08 -16.94
N PHE A 164 8.21 -21.83 -17.42
CA PHE A 164 8.76 -20.68 -16.71
C PHE A 164 8.12 -20.48 -15.33
N LEU A 165 6.77 -20.48 -15.26
CA LEU A 165 6.07 -20.29 -13.99
C LEU A 165 6.30 -21.46 -13.02
N ASN A 166 6.37 -22.70 -13.52
CA ASN A 166 6.70 -23.86 -12.71
C ASN A 166 8.11 -23.73 -12.12
N LYS A 167 9.11 -23.40 -12.94
CA LYS A 167 10.49 -23.16 -12.49
C LYS A 167 10.57 -22.07 -11.43
N ILE A 168 9.92 -20.93 -11.65
CA ILE A 168 9.85 -19.83 -10.67
C ILE A 168 9.28 -20.30 -9.33
N MET A 169 8.21 -21.11 -9.35
CA MET A 169 7.62 -21.63 -8.12
C MET A 169 8.54 -22.63 -7.41
N CYS A 170 9.20 -23.53 -8.14
CA CYS A 170 10.18 -24.46 -7.57
C CYS A 170 11.34 -23.70 -6.91
N TRP A 171 11.98 -22.78 -7.63
CA TRP A 171 13.04 -21.94 -7.08
C TRP A 171 12.60 -21.12 -5.86
N SER A 172 11.37 -20.60 -5.89
CA SER A 172 10.81 -19.86 -4.75
C SER A 172 10.63 -20.76 -3.52
N MET A 173 10.19 -22.01 -3.70
CA MET A 173 10.07 -22.97 -2.60
C MET A 173 11.44 -23.41 -2.06
N ASP A 174 12.41 -23.60 -2.94
CA ASP A 174 13.78 -23.98 -2.56
C ASP A 174 14.46 -22.86 -1.77
N LEU A 175 14.27 -21.60 -2.19
CA LEU A 175 14.78 -20.42 -1.47
C LEU A 175 14.10 -20.21 -0.11
N VAL A 176 12.81 -20.52 0.03
CA VAL A 176 12.10 -20.44 1.32
C VAL A 176 12.58 -21.52 2.29
N LYS A 177 12.95 -22.71 1.78
CA LYS A 177 13.42 -23.84 2.60
C LYS A 177 14.91 -23.80 2.87
N SER A 178 15.66 -23.02 2.08
CA SER A 178 17.11 -22.89 2.19
C SER A 178 17.52 -22.48 3.61
N LYS A 179 18.48 -23.21 4.16
CA LYS A 179 19.10 -22.90 5.47
C LYS A 179 20.57 -22.53 5.32
N MET A 180 21.17 -22.78 4.16
CA MET A 180 22.61 -22.62 3.91
C MET A 180 22.86 -21.75 2.67
N PRO A 181 23.94 -20.95 2.64
CA PRO A 181 24.32 -20.12 1.48
C PRO A 181 24.51 -20.90 0.17
N ASP A 182 24.94 -22.16 0.25
CA ASP A 182 25.18 -23.02 -0.92
C ASP A 182 23.90 -23.37 -1.69
N ASP A 183 22.76 -23.44 -0.98
CA ASP A 183 21.45 -23.70 -1.60
C ASP A 183 21.04 -22.51 -2.49
N ILE A 184 21.30 -21.27 -2.02
CA ILE A 184 21.00 -20.04 -2.76
C ILE A 184 21.84 -19.99 -4.03
N THR A 185 23.13 -20.29 -3.92
CA THR A 185 24.05 -20.35 -5.08
C THR A 185 23.58 -21.37 -6.11
N THR A 186 23.11 -22.53 -5.65
CA THR A 186 22.55 -23.58 -6.53
C THR A 186 21.32 -23.07 -7.29
N VAL A 187 20.37 -22.43 -6.60
CA VAL A 187 19.16 -21.87 -7.24
C VAL A 187 19.53 -20.77 -8.23
N LYS A 188 20.47 -19.87 -7.89
CA LYS A 188 20.98 -18.84 -8.81
C LYS A 188 21.50 -19.46 -10.10
N ASN A 189 22.38 -20.46 -10.00
CA ASN A 189 22.94 -21.13 -11.17
C ASN A 189 21.85 -21.75 -12.07
N GLN A 190 20.83 -22.36 -11.47
CA GLN A 190 19.69 -22.90 -12.23
C GLN A 190 18.89 -21.81 -12.94
N ILE A 191 18.67 -20.66 -12.30
CA ILE A 191 17.99 -19.52 -12.91
C ILE A 191 18.81 -19.00 -14.10
N TYR A 192 20.12 -18.78 -13.90
CA TYR A 192 21.00 -18.29 -14.96
C TYR A 192 21.01 -19.21 -16.17
N GLU A 193 21.19 -20.52 -15.96
CA GLU A 193 21.18 -21.52 -17.04
C GLU A 193 19.82 -21.57 -17.75
N PHE A 194 18.71 -21.43 -17.02
CA PHE A 194 17.39 -21.34 -17.65
C PHE A 194 17.24 -20.10 -18.51
N ILE A 195 17.70 -18.92 -18.04
CA ILE A 195 17.66 -17.69 -18.83
C ILE A 195 18.50 -17.88 -20.10
N LYS A 196 19.74 -18.32 -19.94
CA LYS A 196 20.72 -18.49 -21.03
C LYS A 196 20.26 -19.51 -22.07
N ASN A 197 19.75 -20.67 -21.65
CA ASN A 197 19.47 -21.78 -22.55
C ASN A 197 18.02 -21.84 -23.03
N SER A 198 17.07 -21.17 -22.34
CA SER A 198 15.65 -21.25 -22.67
C SER A 198 15.00 -19.90 -22.99
N ILE A 199 15.40 -18.80 -22.33
CA ILE A 199 14.79 -17.48 -22.58
C ILE A 199 15.53 -16.72 -23.69
N MET A 200 16.86 -16.61 -23.60
CA MET A 200 17.68 -15.85 -24.55
C MET A 200 17.50 -16.28 -26.02
N PRO A 201 17.38 -17.59 -26.34
CA PRO A 201 17.14 -18.02 -27.72
C PRO A 201 15.81 -17.52 -28.32
N ILE A 202 14.77 -17.28 -27.50
CA ILE A 202 13.47 -16.74 -27.96
C ILE A 202 13.65 -15.34 -28.57
N PHE A 203 14.63 -14.59 -28.07
CA PHE A 203 14.91 -13.23 -28.51
C PHE A 203 16.10 -13.15 -29.48
N GLU A 204 16.66 -14.30 -29.88
CA GLU A 204 17.85 -14.39 -30.75
C GLU A 204 19.02 -13.55 -30.24
N LYS A 205 19.20 -13.50 -28.92
CA LYS A 205 20.25 -12.72 -28.27
C LYS A 205 21.16 -13.60 -27.42
N ASN A 206 22.37 -13.11 -27.20
CA ASN A 206 23.35 -13.69 -26.28
C ASN A 206 23.42 -12.87 -24.99
N VAL A 207 23.83 -13.53 -23.91
CA VAL A 207 24.05 -12.86 -22.62
C VAL A 207 25.25 -11.93 -22.75
N VAL A 208 25.05 -10.64 -22.47
CA VAL A 208 26.11 -9.62 -22.47
C VAL A 208 26.92 -9.66 -21.16
N GLU A 209 28.15 -9.14 -21.18
CA GLU A 209 29.03 -9.21 -20.01
C GLU A 209 28.46 -8.49 -18.78
N ASP A 210 27.81 -7.34 -18.97
CA ASP A 210 27.10 -6.62 -17.90
C ASP A 210 26.02 -7.47 -17.23
N ALA A 211 25.31 -8.30 -18.01
CA ALA A 211 24.29 -9.20 -17.49
C ALA A 211 24.91 -10.38 -16.73
N LYS A 212 26.10 -10.84 -17.13
CA LYS A 212 26.87 -11.83 -16.35
C LYS A 212 27.36 -11.24 -15.04
N SER A 213 27.91 -10.03 -15.07
CA SER A 213 28.37 -9.31 -13.89
C SER A 213 27.23 -9.08 -12.90
N PHE A 214 26.08 -8.62 -13.37
CA PHE A 214 24.86 -8.47 -12.57
C PHE A 214 24.44 -9.79 -11.88
N PHE A 215 24.64 -10.94 -12.53
CA PHE A 215 24.20 -12.23 -12.01
C PHE A 215 25.23 -12.92 -11.09
N ASN A 216 26.52 -12.80 -11.43
CA ASN A 216 27.62 -13.55 -10.81
C ASN A 216 28.37 -12.78 -9.73
N THR A 217 28.24 -11.46 -9.67
CA THR A 217 28.86 -10.68 -8.60
C THR A 217 28.07 -10.96 -7.31
N ILE A 218 28.75 -11.54 -6.33
CA ILE A 218 28.24 -11.62 -4.95
C ILE A 218 28.24 -10.17 -4.48
N GLY A 219 27.06 -9.59 -4.28
CA GLY A 219 26.98 -8.26 -3.69
C GLY A 219 27.80 -8.26 -2.41
N GLU A 220 28.75 -7.34 -2.27
CA GLU A 220 29.47 -7.19 -1.00
C GLU A 220 28.40 -7.11 0.10
N ASP A 221 28.55 -7.95 1.13
CA ASP A 221 27.82 -7.78 2.37
C ASP A 221 28.16 -6.37 2.86
N ASN A 222 27.34 -5.40 2.45
CA ASN A 222 27.34 -4.07 3.02
C ASN A 222 26.99 -4.27 4.48
N LYS A 223 28.07 -4.36 5.27
CA LYS A 223 28.12 -4.22 6.71
C LYS A 223 27.10 -3.17 7.09
N ASP A 224 26.16 -3.60 7.93
CA ASP A 224 25.28 -2.71 8.68
C ASP A 224 24.76 -1.53 7.85
N VAL A 225 23.95 -1.83 6.81
CA VAL A 225 22.81 -0.95 6.63
C VAL A 225 22.00 -1.14 7.90
N GLU A 226 22.24 -0.26 8.88
CA GLU A 226 21.27 0.05 9.91
C GLU A 226 19.93 0.09 9.18
N ILE A 227 19.13 -0.96 9.38
CA ILE A 227 17.73 -0.92 9.05
C ILE A 227 17.21 0.11 10.04
N ILE A 228 17.26 1.39 9.65
CA ILE A 228 16.47 2.43 10.26
C ILE A 228 15.04 2.00 9.97
N LYS A 229 14.50 1.15 10.86
CA LYS A 229 13.09 0.82 10.95
C LYS A 229 12.40 2.08 11.43
N HIS A 230 12.26 3.07 10.57
CA HIS A 230 11.17 4.01 10.73
C HIS A 230 10.04 3.40 9.90
N GLY A 231 9.25 2.53 10.54
CA GLY A 231 7.96 2.17 9.97
C GLY A 231 7.18 3.47 9.75
N ASN A 232 6.29 3.51 8.76
CA ASN A 232 5.31 4.59 8.65
C ASN A 232 4.32 4.49 9.81
N VAL A 233 4.79 4.77 11.00
CA VAL A 233 4.07 4.66 12.26
C VAL A 233 4.29 5.96 12.98
N PHE A 234 3.20 6.66 13.24
CA PHE A 234 3.20 7.76 14.18
C PHE A 234 3.16 7.16 15.59
N HIS A 235 4.11 7.57 16.42
CA HIS A 235 4.18 7.20 17.83
C HIS A 235 3.72 8.39 18.68
N GLY A 236 2.61 8.21 19.40
CA GLY A 236 2.17 9.11 20.47
C GLY A 236 2.27 8.43 21.83
N GLU A 237 1.89 9.13 22.90
CA GLU A 237 1.85 8.53 24.24
C GLU A 237 0.86 7.36 24.28
N GLY A 238 1.39 6.13 24.36
CA GLY A 238 0.58 4.90 24.43
C GLY A 238 -0.18 4.51 23.17
N ILE A 239 0.12 5.16 22.03
CA ILE A 239 -0.59 4.93 20.76
C ILE A 239 0.38 4.79 19.57
N ASP A 240 0.16 3.74 18.79
CA ASP A 240 0.78 3.54 17.48
C ASP A 240 -0.27 3.70 16.38
N ILE A 241 -0.01 4.58 15.41
CA ILE A 241 -0.89 4.76 14.24
C ILE A 241 -0.09 4.44 12.98
N GLU A 242 -0.48 3.39 12.24
CA GLU A 242 0.15 3.12 10.94
C GLU A 242 -0.35 4.14 9.91
N VAL A 243 0.57 4.92 9.35
CA VAL A 243 0.34 5.84 8.25
C VAL A 243 0.56 5.09 6.93
N ALA A 244 -0.42 5.11 6.03
CA ALA A 244 -0.40 4.28 4.84
C ALA A 244 -1.10 4.95 3.63
N THR A 245 -1.02 4.30 2.47
CA THR A 245 -1.93 4.63 1.36
C THR A 245 -3.19 3.78 1.45
N VAL A 246 -4.31 4.28 0.94
CA VAL A 246 -5.58 3.51 0.89
C VAL A 246 -5.39 2.14 0.21
N HIS A 247 -4.50 2.05 -0.78
CA HIS A 247 -4.20 0.80 -1.48
C HIS A 247 -3.50 -0.23 -0.58
N SER A 248 -2.66 0.24 0.35
CA SER A 248 -1.88 -0.61 1.25
C SER A 248 -2.73 -1.25 2.34
N VAL A 249 -3.84 -0.60 2.73
CA VAL A 249 -4.75 -1.07 3.79
C VAL A 249 -5.95 -1.86 3.26
N LYS A 250 -6.01 -2.11 1.94
CA LYS A 250 -7.12 -2.83 1.32
C LYS A 250 -7.18 -4.27 1.83
N GLY A 251 -8.34 -4.68 2.30
CA GLY A 251 -8.58 -6.03 2.83
C GLY A 251 -8.25 -6.15 4.32
N GLU A 252 -7.80 -5.08 4.96
CA GLU A 252 -7.67 -5.00 6.41
C GLU A 252 -8.97 -4.51 7.05
N THR A 253 -9.12 -4.81 8.34
CA THR A 253 -10.15 -4.31 9.23
C THR A 253 -9.47 -3.56 10.37
N HIS A 254 -9.90 -2.33 10.64
CA HIS A 254 -9.31 -1.45 11.65
C HIS A 254 -10.28 -1.26 12.81
N ALA A 255 -9.77 -0.92 13.99
CA ALA A 255 -10.59 -0.37 15.07
C ALA A 255 -11.03 1.05 14.70
N ALA A 256 -10.07 1.89 14.28
CA ALA A 256 -10.31 3.25 13.84
C ALA A 256 -9.48 3.60 12.59
N THR A 257 -10.01 4.51 11.76
CA THR A 257 -9.33 4.97 10.55
C THR A 257 -9.48 6.47 10.40
N LEU A 258 -8.35 7.17 10.20
CA LEU A 258 -8.29 8.54 9.73
C LEU A 258 -8.05 8.55 8.22
N TYR A 259 -9.03 9.00 7.44
CA TYR A 259 -8.88 9.24 6.01
C TYR A 259 -8.26 10.63 5.79
N LEU A 260 -7.06 10.68 5.23
CA LEU A 260 -6.37 11.92 4.90
C LEU A 260 -6.78 12.38 3.51
N GLU A 261 -7.40 13.55 3.40
CA GLU A 261 -7.69 14.17 2.10
C GLU A 261 -6.40 14.48 1.34
N THR A 262 -6.32 14.03 0.09
CA THR A 262 -5.20 14.25 -0.82
C THR A 262 -5.66 14.84 -2.15
N SER A 263 -4.72 15.40 -2.91
CA SER A 263 -4.99 15.96 -4.23
C SER A 263 -4.60 14.96 -5.31
N TYR A 264 -5.54 14.67 -6.22
CA TYR A 264 -5.31 13.83 -7.37
C TYR A 264 -5.88 14.50 -8.62
N PHE A 265 -5.11 14.58 -9.71
CA PHE A 265 -5.52 15.25 -10.96
C PHE A 265 -5.98 16.72 -10.78
N GLY A 266 -5.32 17.45 -9.88
CA GLY A 266 -5.51 18.89 -9.72
C GLY A 266 -6.71 19.30 -8.87
N LYS A 267 -7.41 18.35 -8.24
CA LYS A 267 -8.45 18.60 -7.24
C LYS A 267 -8.29 17.66 -6.05
N HIS A 268 -8.85 18.04 -4.92
CA HIS A 268 -8.95 17.20 -3.73
C HIS A 268 -10.17 16.28 -3.82
N GLU A 269 -10.18 15.17 -3.08
CA GLU A 269 -11.30 14.23 -3.15
C GLU A 269 -12.63 14.87 -2.76
N SER A 270 -12.64 15.77 -1.77
CA SER A 270 -13.84 16.52 -1.35
C SER A 270 -14.46 17.36 -2.46
N GLU A 271 -13.65 17.90 -3.36
CA GLU A 271 -14.11 18.70 -4.49
C GLU A 271 -14.80 17.85 -5.57
N TYR A 272 -14.35 16.59 -5.72
CA TYR A 272 -14.93 15.63 -6.66
C TYR A 272 -16.27 15.07 -6.19
N ILE A 273 -16.43 14.85 -4.88
CA ILE A 273 -17.58 14.12 -4.32
C ILE A 273 -18.38 14.93 -3.27
N ARG A 274 -18.40 16.26 -3.42
CA ARG A 274 -19.05 17.20 -2.48
C ARG A 274 -20.48 16.81 -2.08
N GLU A 275 -21.29 16.34 -3.02
CA GLU A 275 -22.70 16.00 -2.77
C GLU A 275 -22.82 14.68 -2.01
N GLN A 276 -21.85 13.78 -2.15
CA GLN A 276 -21.85 12.50 -1.44
C GLN A 276 -21.51 12.66 0.04
N PHE A 277 -20.76 13.70 0.42
CA PHE A 277 -20.60 14.07 1.84
C PHE A 277 -21.92 14.48 2.50
N LYS A 278 -22.88 14.99 1.70
CA LYS A 278 -24.23 15.38 2.12
C LYS A 278 -25.23 14.21 2.05
N GLY A 279 -24.75 12.99 1.81
CA GLY A 279 -25.59 11.79 1.68
C GLY A 279 -26.31 11.63 0.34
N ILE A 280 -26.02 12.47 -0.66
CA ILE A 280 -26.69 12.40 -1.97
C ILE A 280 -25.97 11.38 -2.85
N PRO A 281 -26.62 10.29 -3.31
CA PRO A 281 -25.98 9.29 -4.15
C PRO A 281 -25.52 9.85 -5.51
N TYR A 282 -24.34 9.42 -5.97
CA TYR A 282 -23.85 9.81 -7.29
C TYR A 282 -24.54 8.99 -8.39
N THR A 283 -25.17 9.67 -9.35
CA THR A 283 -25.88 9.05 -10.50
C THR A 283 -25.18 9.28 -11.84
N GLY A 284 -24.05 9.99 -11.84
CA GLY A 284 -23.30 10.31 -13.05
C GLY A 284 -22.36 9.18 -13.52
N THR A 285 -21.66 9.44 -14.61
CA THR A 285 -20.75 8.49 -15.27
C THR A 285 -19.31 9.00 -15.36
N ASP A 286 -18.98 10.11 -14.69
CA ASP A 286 -17.63 10.68 -14.73
C ASP A 286 -16.62 9.70 -14.12
N LYS A 287 -15.62 9.33 -14.93
CA LYS A 287 -14.62 8.33 -14.54
C LYS A 287 -13.79 8.75 -13.34
N ARG A 288 -13.54 10.06 -13.15
CA ARG A 288 -12.75 10.57 -12.02
C ARG A 288 -13.56 10.60 -10.74
N VAL A 289 -14.82 11.02 -10.81
CA VAL A 289 -15.73 10.96 -9.65
C VAL A 289 -15.92 9.51 -9.21
N LEU A 290 -16.19 8.59 -10.14
CA LEU A 290 -16.31 7.16 -9.82
C LEU A 290 -15.02 6.56 -9.25
N GLN A 291 -13.85 6.99 -9.75
CA GLN A 291 -12.57 6.56 -9.20
C GLN A 291 -12.37 7.06 -7.77
N CYS A 292 -12.69 8.34 -7.52
CA CYS A 292 -12.61 8.97 -6.21
C CYS A 292 -13.52 8.25 -5.20
N LEU A 293 -14.79 8.03 -5.56
CA LEU A 293 -15.76 7.31 -4.72
C LEU A 293 -15.28 5.93 -4.33
N ARG A 294 -14.69 5.17 -5.26
CA ARG A 294 -14.13 3.83 -4.96
C ARG A 294 -12.99 3.90 -3.96
N ILE A 295 -12.11 4.89 -4.06
CA ILE A 295 -10.96 5.01 -3.17
C ILE A 295 -11.41 5.47 -1.78
N ILE A 296 -12.27 6.48 -1.68
CA ILE A 296 -12.86 6.89 -0.40
C ILE A 296 -13.60 5.72 0.23
N TYR A 297 -14.46 5.01 -0.51
CA TYR A 297 -15.14 3.83 -0.01
C TYR A 297 -14.16 2.78 0.54
N VAL A 298 -13.08 2.48 -0.19
CA VAL A 298 -12.08 1.51 0.29
C VAL A 298 -11.47 1.94 1.62
N GLY A 299 -11.15 3.21 1.85
CA GLY A 299 -10.59 3.69 3.13
C GLY A 299 -11.64 3.81 4.23
N ALA A 300 -12.78 4.42 3.91
CA ALA A 300 -13.88 4.68 4.83
C ALA A 300 -14.59 3.40 5.31
N SER A 301 -14.48 2.29 4.57
CA SER A 301 -15.04 1.00 4.96
C SER A 301 -14.14 0.16 5.86
N ARG A 302 -12.93 0.63 6.21
CA ARG A 302 -11.97 -0.12 7.05
C ARG A 302 -12.29 -0.12 8.56
N PRO A 303 -12.70 0.99 9.18
CA PRO A 303 -12.90 1.03 10.61
C PRO A 303 -14.19 0.33 11.03
N ARG A 304 -14.16 -0.33 12.18
CA ARG A 304 -15.34 -0.86 12.85
C ARG A 304 -16.00 0.17 13.76
N TYR A 305 -15.19 0.95 14.48
CA TYR A 305 -15.70 1.80 15.55
C TYR A 305 -15.69 3.28 15.18
N LEU A 306 -14.58 3.80 14.64
CA LEU A 306 -14.46 5.23 14.36
C LEU A 306 -13.84 5.51 12.99
N LEU A 307 -14.58 6.25 12.17
CA LEU A 307 -14.08 6.89 10.96
C LEU A 307 -13.86 8.37 11.24
N CYS A 308 -12.65 8.85 10.98
CA CYS A 308 -12.34 10.28 10.90
C CYS A 308 -11.91 10.64 9.47
N MET A 309 -12.24 11.83 9.00
CA MET A 309 -11.78 12.34 7.72
C MET A 309 -11.17 13.73 7.88
N ALA A 310 -9.93 13.91 7.44
CA ALA A 310 -9.29 15.21 7.39
C ALA A 310 -9.81 16.01 6.19
N MET A 311 -10.19 17.27 6.38
CA MET A 311 -10.59 18.17 5.30
C MET A 311 -10.06 19.58 5.57
N GLN A 312 -9.44 20.23 4.59
CA GLN A 312 -8.96 21.60 4.81
C GLN A 312 -10.13 22.56 5.05
N LYS A 313 -9.99 23.49 6.00
CA LYS A 313 -11.04 24.39 6.50
C LYS A 313 -11.79 25.10 5.36
N ASP A 314 -11.07 25.78 4.47
CA ASP A 314 -11.69 26.50 3.33
C ASP A 314 -12.52 25.58 2.41
N ARG A 315 -12.12 24.31 2.24
CA ARG A 315 -12.88 23.34 1.44
C ARG A 315 -14.12 22.87 2.18
N PHE A 316 -13.99 22.59 3.48
CA PHE A 316 -15.13 22.26 4.33
C PHE A 316 -16.16 23.40 4.32
N ASP A 317 -15.74 24.64 4.57
CA ASP A 317 -16.62 25.81 4.61
C ASP A 317 -17.38 26.01 3.28
N SER A 318 -16.78 25.61 2.16
CA SER A 318 -17.43 25.69 0.83
C SER A 318 -18.55 24.67 0.60
N ILE A 319 -18.63 23.61 1.41
CA ILE A 319 -19.62 22.53 1.25
C ILE A 319 -20.48 22.30 2.49
N ASP A 320 -20.13 22.92 3.62
CA ASP A 320 -20.80 22.76 4.91
C ASP A 320 -22.30 23.11 4.80
N CYS A 321 -23.13 22.21 5.34
CA CYS A 321 -24.57 22.38 5.37
C CYS A 321 -25.21 21.47 6.43
N PRO A 322 -26.47 21.73 6.82
CA PRO A 322 -27.17 20.92 7.81
C PRO A 322 -27.18 19.42 7.49
N ALA A 323 -27.46 19.04 6.24
CA ALA A 323 -27.48 17.64 5.82
C ALA A 323 -26.14 16.91 6.00
N MET A 324 -25.03 17.64 5.87
CA MET A 324 -23.69 17.09 6.13
C MET A 324 -23.45 16.94 7.63
N ARG A 325 -23.88 17.90 8.46
CA ARG A 325 -23.77 17.85 9.93
C ARG A 325 -24.68 16.80 10.58
N ASP A 326 -25.75 16.40 9.91
CA ASP A 326 -26.59 15.26 10.33
C ASP A 326 -25.82 13.94 10.22
N ILE A 327 -24.93 13.81 9.23
CA ILE A 327 -24.15 12.60 8.95
C ILE A 327 -22.82 12.61 9.72
N TRP A 328 -22.16 13.77 9.80
CA TRP A 328 -20.81 13.91 10.33
C TRP A 328 -20.81 14.81 11.57
N GLU A 329 -20.09 14.38 12.61
CA GLU A 329 -19.61 15.32 13.61
C GLU A 329 -18.43 16.13 13.03
N VAL A 330 -18.27 17.38 13.44
CA VAL A 330 -17.23 18.26 12.91
C VAL A 330 -16.42 18.84 14.04
N VAL A 331 -15.10 18.69 13.97
CA VAL A 331 -14.14 19.25 14.92
C VAL A 331 -13.04 20.01 14.20
N GLU A 332 -12.37 20.91 14.90
CA GLU A 332 -11.20 21.65 14.39
C GLU A 332 -9.91 21.07 15.00
N ALA A 333 -8.87 20.95 14.16
CA ALA A 333 -7.52 20.55 14.54
C ALA A 333 -6.60 21.75 14.72
#